data_AF-A0A433SND5-F1
#
_entry.id   AF-A0A433SND5-F1
#
_cell.length_a   1.000
_cell.length_b   1.000
_cell.length_c   1.000
_cell.angle_alpha   90.00
_cell.angle_beta   90.00
_cell.angle_gamma   90.00
#
_symmetry.space_group_name_H-M   'P 1'
#
loop_
_entity.id
_entity.type
_entity.pdbx_description
1 polymer ?
#
loop_
_entity_poly.entity_id
_entity_poly.type
_entity_poly.pdbx_seq_one_letter_code
_entity_poly.pdbx_strand_id
1 'polypeptide(L)'
;HHRLLMYTKEPPTFKRFHHLNRTELQGTVNWTRAVFKDSTFRAFYGRIVIQKDPPEKDFGEFYLSFENSMCSEYVTEKLFNMYEDVDIIPVVRGGAHYSDFVPKDTFIDANDFQSPEELGRYLKRLSRDKARYTQMLRNKNRYMVARAKSEFHCSVCEALHTRRHVQSVVPDYYRWLVSHCWKPDDL
;
A
#
# COMPACT_ATOMS: atom_id res chain seq x y z
N HIS A 1 -27.07 12.94 14.90
CA HIS A 1 -26.63 12.39 13.60
C HIS A 1 -25.12 12.15 13.65
N HIS A 2 -24.72 10.88 13.72
CA HIS A 2 -23.33 10.46 13.97
C HIS A 2 -22.53 10.35 12.65
N ARG A 3 -21.22 10.63 12.66
CA ARG A 3 -20.33 10.44 11.50
C ARG A 3 -18.95 9.95 11.93
N LEU A 4 -18.58 8.77 11.42
CA LEU A 4 -17.22 8.26 11.39
C LEU A 4 -16.87 8.01 9.92
N LEU A 5 -15.69 8.45 9.49
CA LEU A 5 -15.20 8.21 8.14
C LEU A 5 -14.52 6.82 8.06
N MET A 6 -15.00 5.98 7.15
CA MET A 6 -14.28 4.80 6.62
C MET A 6 -13.97 5.06 5.14
N TYR A 7 -12.72 4.81 4.72
CA TYR A 7 -12.32 4.67 3.31
C TYR A 7 -12.43 3.19 2.91
N THR A 8 -12.74 2.80 1.66
CA THR A 8 -11.79 2.74 0.53
C THR A 8 -12.40 2.91 -0.87
N LYS A 9 -11.72 3.64 -1.76
CA LYS A 9 -11.89 3.62 -3.22
C LYS A 9 -10.52 3.84 -3.86
N GLU A 10 -10.03 2.91 -4.67
CA GLU A 10 -8.89 3.21 -5.55
C GLU A 10 -9.23 4.44 -6.41
N PRO A 11 -8.32 5.40 -6.59
CA PRO A 11 -8.57 6.53 -7.48
C PRO A 11 -9.03 6.01 -8.85
N PRO A 12 -10.09 6.60 -9.45
CA PRO A 12 -10.67 6.07 -10.67
C PRO A 12 -9.72 6.32 -11.84
N THR A 13 -8.88 5.34 -12.16
CA THR A 13 -8.00 5.39 -13.34
C THR A 13 -8.64 4.78 -14.59
N PHE A 14 -9.76 4.04 -14.45
CA PHE A 14 -10.37 3.33 -15.56
C PHE A 14 -11.59 4.07 -16.15
N LYS A 15 -11.41 4.61 -17.37
CA LYS A 15 -12.47 5.24 -18.20
C LYS A 15 -13.74 4.40 -18.32
N ARG A 16 -13.61 3.07 -18.28
CA ARG A 16 -14.74 2.14 -18.39
C ARG A 16 -15.73 2.20 -17.22
N PHE A 17 -15.44 2.88 -16.11
CA PHE A 17 -16.38 2.98 -14.98
C PHE A 17 -17.17 4.29 -14.93
N HIS A 18 -16.95 5.20 -15.87
CA HIS A 18 -17.65 6.49 -15.94
C HIS A 18 -19.16 6.35 -16.21
N HIS A 19 -19.57 5.29 -16.91
CA HIS A 19 -20.98 5.02 -17.23
C HIS A 19 -21.77 4.41 -16.05
N LEU A 20 -21.08 3.90 -15.03
CA LEU A 20 -21.69 3.34 -13.82
C LEU A 20 -22.02 4.47 -12.83
N ASN A 21 -22.72 5.51 -13.27
CA ASN A 21 -23.22 6.60 -12.44
C ASN A 21 -24.32 6.08 -11.46
N ARG A 22 -23.95 5.14 -10.61
CA ARG A 22 -24.79 4.32 -9.74
C ARG A 22 -24.92 5.02 -8.40
N THR A 23 -25.86 5.94 -8.34
CA THR A 23 -26.22 6.69 -7.11
C THR A 23 -26.64 5.77 -5.97
N GLU A 24 -27.20 4.60 -6.27
CA GLU A 24 -27.53 3.55 -5.29
C GLU A 24 -26.32 2.95 -4.56
N LEU A 25 -25.10 3.15 -5.09
CA LEU A 25 -23.87 2.74 -4.44
C LEU A 25 -23.21 3.89 -3.65
N GLN A 26 -23.84 5.08 -3.59
CA GLN A 26 -23.41 6.14 -2.69
C GLN A 26 -23.56 5.65 -1.24
N GLY A 27 -22.42 5.39 -0.60
CA GLY A 27 -22.38 4.90 0.78
C GLY A 27 -22.10 3.39 0.93
N THR A 28 -21.94 2.65 -0.17
CA THR A 28 -21.48 1.24 -0.14
C THR A 28 -20.01 1.11 -0.57
N VAL A 29 -19.28 0.25 0.14
CA VAL A 29 -17.82 0.11 0.10
C VAL A 29 -17.38 -1.05 -0.78
N ASN A 30 -16.28 -0.88 -1.53
CA ASN A 30 -15.58 -1.94 -2.25
C ASN A 30 -14.17 -2.14 -1.63
N TRP A 31 -13.70 -3.39 -1.65
CA TRP A 31 -12.74 -4.07 -0.77
C TRP A 31 -11.26 -3.66 -0.84
N THR A 32 -10.87 -2.60 -1.55
CA THR A 32 -9.44 -2.26 -1.74
C THR A 32 -8.88 -1.47 -0.57
N ARG A 33 -8.39 -2.19 0.46
CA ARG A 33 -7.88 -1.76 1.78
C ARG A 33 -6.66 -0.78 1.73
N ALA A 34 -6.81 0.42 1.17
CA ALA A 34 -5.78 1.47 1.25
C ALA A 34 -5.61 2.01 2.69
N VAL A 35 -4.37 2.31 3.11
CA VAL A 35 -4.03 2.82 4.45
C VAL A 35 -3.43 4.22 4.35
N PHE A 36 -4.04 5.21 5.00
CA PHE A 36 -3.43 6.54 5.24
C PHE A 36 -2.87 6.61 6.67
N LYS A 37 -1.78 7.35 6.89
CA LYS A 37 -1.06 7.38 8.19
C LYS A 37 -1.95 7.94 9.32
N ASP A 38 -2.85 8.84 8.96
CA ASP A 38 -3.83 9.53 9.82
C ASP A 38 -5.19 8.79 9.94
N SER A 39 -5.32 7.58 9.37
CA SER A 39 -6.59 6.84 9.39
C SER A 39 -7.06 6.59 10.84
N THR A 40 -8.26 7.09 11.18
CA THR A 40 -8.89 6.89 12.49
C THR A 40 -9.19 5.41 12.76
N PHE A 41 -9.57 4.67 11.72
CA PHE A 41 -9.74 3.23 11.74
C PHE A 41 -8.80 2.63 10.70
N ARG A 42 -7.79 1.92 11.18
CA ARG A 42 -6.78 1.31 10.32
C ARG A 42 -7.26 -0.09 9.91
N ALA A 43 -7.66 -0.24 8.65
CA ALA A 43 -7.88 -1.56 8.06
C ALA A 43 -6.53 -2.16 7.66
N PHE A 44 -5.79 -2.74 8.61
CA PHE A 44 -4.46 -3.30 8.36
C PHE A 44 -4.55 -4.52 7.44
N TYR A 45 -3.81 -4.57 6.31
CA TYR A 45 -3.49 -5.84 5.62
C TYR A 45 -2.81 -6.83 6.58
N GLY A 46 -2.02 -6.27 7.49
CA GLY A 46 -1.45 -6.88 8.68
C GLY A 46 -0.39 -5.93 9.24
N ARG A 47 0.39 -6.39 10.23
CA ARG A 47 1.56 -5.65 10.72
C ARG A 47 2.82 -6.33 10.24
N ILE A 48 3.80 -5.58 9.76
CA ILE A 48 5.13 -6.13 9.50
C ILE A 48 5.75 -6.55 10.84
N VAL A 49 6.04 -7.83 11.00
CA VAL A 49 6.61 -8.43 12.22
C VAL A 49 7.80 -9.31 11.86
N ILE A 50 8.61 -9.69 12.85
CA ILE A 50 9.73 -10.59 12.62
C ILE A 50 9.20 -11.99 12.22
N GLN A 51 9.66 -12.48 11.07
CA GLN A 51 9.36 -13.81 10.54
C GLN A 51 10.18 -14.88 11.26
N LYS A 52 9.55 -16.00 11.62
CA LYS A 52 10.18 -17.12 12.35
C LYS A 52 10.65 -18.25 11.42
N ASP A 53 9.89 -18.51 10.37
CA ASP A 53 10.12 -19.61 9.42
C ASP A 53 10.41 -19.03 8.02
N PRO A 54 11.29 -19.63 7.21
CA PRO A 54 11.59 -19.12 5.86
C PRO A 54 10.38 -19.27 4.91
N PRO A 55 10.24 -18.41 3.90
CA PRO A 55 9.12 -18.50 2.96
C PRO A 55 9.11 -19.79 2.11
N GLU A 56 7.93 -20.28 1.72
CA GLU A 56 7.79 -21.52 0.94
C GLU A 56 7.86 -21.32 -0.59
N LYS A 57 7.66 -20.10 -1.12
CA LYS A 57 7.43 -19.87 -2.56
C LYS A 57 8.49 -18.99 -3.24
N ASP A 58 9.10 -19.53 -4.30
CA ASP A 58 10.01 -18.83 -5.22
C ASP A 58 9.30 -18.46 -6.54
N PHE A 59 9.21 -17.16 -6.84
CA PHE A 59 8.53 -16.60 -8.01
C PHE A 59 9.48 -15.82 -8.95
N GLY A 60 10.79 -15.92 -8.74
CA GLY A 60 11.81 -15.09 -9.41
C GLY A 60 12.36 -13.97 -8.52
N GLU A 61 13.30 -13.18 -9.04
CA GLU A 61 14.09 -12.27 -8.20
C GLU A 61 13.37 -10.97 -7.79
N PHE A 62 12.53 -10.42 -8.67
CA PHE A 62 11.91 -9.11 -8.50
C PHE A 62 10.44 -9.10 -8.87
N TYR A 63 9.62 -8.38 -8.08
CA TYR A 63 8.21 -8.13 -8.37
C TYR A 63 7.91 -6.63 -8.45
N LEU A 64 7.35 -6.16 -9.57
CA LEU A 64 6.97 -4.76 -9.74
C LEU A 64 5.68 -4.45 -8.95
N SER A 65 5.85 -3.83 -7.79
CA SER A 65 4.79 -3.43 -6.85
C SER A 65 4.38 -1.97 -7.10
N PHE A 66 4.04 -1.63 -8.35
CA PHE A 66 3.79 -0.23 -8.74
C PHE A 66 2.35 0.17 -8.44
N GLU A 67 2.18 1.36 -7.86
CA GLU A 67 0.87 1.91 -7.56
C GLU A 67 0.22 2.56 -8.77
N ASN A 68 -1.11 2.53 -8.75
CA ASN A 68 -1.94 3.07 -9.83
C ASN A 68 -1.92 4.60 -9.87
N SER A 69 -1.39 5.28 -8.84
CA SER A 69 -1.37 6.74 -8.72
C SER A 69 -0.22 7.20 -7.83
N MET A 70 0.37 8.35 -8.15
CA MET A 70 1.37 9.01 -7.30
C MET A 70 0.64 9.83 -6.25
N CYS A 71 0.47 9.27 -5.06
CA CYS A 71 -0.14 9.98 -3.94
C CYS A 71 0.70 9.78 -2.69
N SER A 72 0.80 10.82 -1.86
CA SER A 72 1.39 10.66 -0.54
C SER A 72 0.61 9.62 0.24
N GLU A 73 1.32 8.73 0.93
CA GLU A 73 0.74 7.71 1.81
C GLU A 73 -0.12 6.64 1.10
N TYR A 74 -0.21 6.63 -0.22
CA TYR A 74 -0.94 5.58 -0.95
C TYR A 74 -0.05 4.35 -1.17
N VAL A 75 -0.24 3.34 -0.31
CA VAL A 75 0.42 2.03 -0.38
C VAL A 75 -0.63 0.92 -0.25
N THR A 76 -0.62 -0.05 -1.15
CA THR A 76 -1.64 -1.11 -1.22
C THR A 76 -1.06 -2.51 -1.02
N GLU A 77 -1.91 -3.54 -1.21
CA GLU A 77 -1.55 -4.96 -1.20
C GLU A 77 -0.34 -5.30 -2.06
N LYS A 78 -0.06 -4.53 -3.12
CA LYS A 78 1.05 -4.84 -4.02
C LYS A 78 2.37 -4.95 -3.27
N LEU A 79 2.62 -4.04 -2.32
CA LEU A 79 3.76 -4.13 -1.42
C LEU A 79 3.59 -5.25 -0.40
N PHE A 80 2.47 -5.25 0.33
CA PHE A 80 2.30 -6.10 1.51
C PHE A 80 2.24 -7.59 1.16
N ASN A 81 1.66 -7.96 0.02
CA ASN A 81 1.62 -9.34 -0.47
C ASN A 81 3.04 -9.89 -0.70
N MET A 82 4.03 -9.02 -0.97
CA MET A 82 5.41 -9.47 -1.10
C MET A 82 6.02 -9.86 0.24
N TYR A 83 5.43 -9.48 1.38
CA TYR A 83 5.86 -9.90 2.72
C TYR A 83 4.95 -11.00 3.28
N GLU A 84 4.18 -11.69 2.42
CA GLU A 84 3.33 -12.81 2.78
C GLU A 84 3.87 -14.11 2.20
N ASP A 85 4.87 -14.68 2.86
CA ASP A 85 5.36 -16.03 2.56
C ASP A 85 5.81 -16.20 1.09
N VAL A 86 6.59 -15.22 0.61
CA VAL A 86 7.19 -15.23 -0.74
C VAL A 86 8.64 -14.74 -0.73
N ASP A 87 9.51 -15.47 -1.44
CA ASP A 87 10.94 -15.19 -1.60
C ASP A 87 11.21 -14.27 -2.80
N ILE A 88 10.79 -13.00 -2.69
CA ILE A 88 10.94 -12.04 -3.79
C ILE A 88 11.16 -10.61 -3.29
N ILE A 89 12.04 -9.86 -3.98
CA ILE A 89 12.29 -8.45 -3.67
C ILE A 89 11.25 -7.56 -4.38
N PRO A 90 10.42 -6.79 -3.64
CA PRO A 90 9.52 -5.83 -4.25
C PRO A 90 10.30 -4.64 -4.83
N VAL A 91 10.00 -4.30 -6.08
CA VAL A 91 10.37 -3.03 -6.71
C VAL A 91 9.13 -2.14 -6.67
N VAL A 92 9.15 -1.13 -5.82
CA VAL A 92 7.98 -0.26 -5.56
C VAL A 92 8.05 0.98 -6.43
N ARG A 93 6.87 1.57 -6.69
CA ARG A 93 6.77 2.89 -7.31
C ARG A 93 5.45 3.54 -6.90
N GLY A 94 5.50 4.74 -6.35
CA GLY A 94 4.34 5.47 -5.85
C GLY A 94 4.75 6.81 -5.25
N GLY A 95 3.79 7.57 -4.72
CA GLY A 95 4.06 8.87 -4.07
C GLY A 95 4.39 8.77 -2.58
N ALA A 96 4.42 7.56 -2.02
CA ALA A 96 4.62 7.34 -0.58
C ALA A 96 6.11 7.20 -0.24
N HIS A 97 6.48 7.58 0.99
CA HIS A 97 7.77 7.22 1.57
C HIS A 97 7.71 5.77 2.08
N TYR A 98 8.07 4.79 1.26
CA TYR A 98 7.93 3.37 1.57
C TYR A 98 8.67 2.92 2.85
N SER A 99 9.74 3.64 3.23
CA SER A 99 10.45 3.41 4.50
C SER A 99 9.63 3.69 5.76
N ASP A 100 8.49 4.35 5.65
CA ASP A 100 7.52 4.51 6.75
C ASP A 100 6.74 3.21 7.03
N PHE A 101 6.69 2.30 6.05
CA PHE A 101 5.87 1.07 6.09
C PHE A 101 6.70 -0.20 6.24
N VAL A 102 7.86 -0.24 5.60
CA VAL A 102 8.78 -1.39 5.61
C VAL A 102 10.23 -0.91 5.83
N PRO A 103 11.10 -1.73 6.43
CA PRO A 103 12.49 -1.35 6.65
C PRO A 103 13.23 -1.01 5.35
N LYS A 104 14.26 -0.16 5.45
CA LYS A 104 15.19 0.04 4.33
C LYS A 104 15.91 -1.28 4.00
N ASP A 105 16.41 -1.39 2.77
CA ASP A 105 17.10 -2.58 2.25
C ASP A 105 16.23 -3.85 2.14
N THR A 106 14.90 -3.72 2.20
CA THR A 106 13.97 -4.84 1.96
C THR A 106 13.10 -4.65 0.71
N PHE A 107 13.28 -3.53 0.00
CA PHE A 107 12.60 -3.17 -1.24
C PHE A 107 13.52 -2.27 -2.08
N ILE A 108 13.17 -2.09 -3.36
CA ILE A 108 13.85 -1.17 -4.27
C ILE A 108 12.83 -0.10 -4.67
N ASP A 109 13.08 1.17 -4.36
CA ASP A 109 12.23 2.26 -4.81
C ASP A 109 12.62 2.69 -6.22
N ALA A 110 11.70 2.62 -7.18
CA ALA A 110 11.93 3.09 -8.53
C ALA A 110 12.21 4.61 -8.57
N ASN A 111 11.71 5.37 -7.60
CA ASN A 111 11.93 6.82 -7.50
C ASN A 111 13.38 7.19 -7.14
N ASP A 112 14.20 6.23 -6.68
CA ASP A 112 15.62 6.46 -6.38
C ASP A 112 16.50 6.51 -7.65
N PHE A 113 15.92 6.28 -8.83
CA PHE A 113 16.62 6.22 -10.11
C PHE A 113 16.20 7.36 -11.03
N GLN A 114 17.14 7.88 -11.83
CA GLN A 114 16.87 8.99 -12.75
C GLN A 114 16.06 8.56 -13.97
N SER A 115 16.04 7.26 -14.29
CA SER A 115 15.27 6.73 -15.41
C SER A 115 14.95 5.23 -15.26
N PRO A 116 13.93 4.73 -15.99
CA PRO A 116 13.65 3.30 -16.08
C PRO A 116 14.84 2.47 -16.57
N GLU A 117 15.70 3.05 -17.44
CA GLU A 117 16.92 2.39 -17.92
C GLU A 117 17.94 2.23 -16.80
N GLU A 118 18.11 3.25 -15.94
CA GLU A 118 19.00 3.16 -14.78
C GLU A 118 18.52 2.11 -13.79
N LEU A 119 17.22 2.09 -13.47
CA LEU A 119 16.60 1.03 -12.68
C LEU A 119 16.86 -0.35 -13.29
N GLY A 120 16.60 -0.52 -14.59
CA GLY A 120 16.84 -1.79 -15.29
C GLY A 120 18.31 -2.24 -15.23
N ARG A 121 19.25 -1.31 -15.38
CA ARG A 121 20.69 -1.59 -15.21
C ARG A 121 21.02 -1.97 -13.77
N TYR A 122 20.41 -1.33 -12.77
CA TYR A 122 20.59 -1.68 -11.36
C TYR A 122 20.07 -3.10 -11.06
N LEU A 123 18.84 -3.41 -11.46
CA LEU A 123 18.25 -4.74 -11.25
C LEU A 123 19.10 -5.84 -11.90
N LYS A 124 19.60 -5.60 -13.12
CA LYS A 124 20.49 -6.54 -13.81
C LYS A 124 21.83 -6.73 -13.10
N ARG A 125 22.39 -5.68 -12.50
CA ARG A 125 23.61 -5.80 -11.67
C ARG A 125 23.34 -6.58 -10.39
N LEU A 126 22.22 -6.31 -9.71
CA LEU A 126 21.85 -6.97 -8.47
C LEU A 126 21.57 -8.47 -8.69
N SER A 127 20.85 -8.83 -9.76
CA SER A 127 20.62 -10.21 -10.21
C SER A 127 21.92 -11.01 -10.41
N ARG A 128 22.96 -10.36 -10.95
CA ARG A 128 24.28 -11.00 -11.17
C ARG A 128 25.09 -11.12 -9.89
N ASP A 129 24.86 -10.25 -8.91
CA ASP A 129 25.52 -10.27 -7.61
C ASP A 129 24.68 -11.09 -6.60
N LYS A 130 24.85 -12.42 -6.69
CA LYS A 130 24.11 -13.37 -5.83
C LYS A 130 24.28 -13.06 -4.34
N ALA A 131 25.48 -12.65 -3.91
CA ALA A 131 25.73 -12.37 -2.50
C ALA A 131 24.89 -11.18 -2.02
N ARG A 132 24.88 -10.09 -2.79
CA ARG A 132 24.10 -8.90 -2.46
C ARG A 132 22.60 -9.15 -2.56
N TYR A 133 22.13 -9.83 -3.62
CA TYR A 133 20.72 -10.19 -3.76
C TYR A 133 20.25 -11.07 -2.61
N THR A 134 20.97 -12.16 -2.30
CA THR A 134 20.62 -13.05 -1.19
C THR A 134 20.65 -12.32 0.16
N GLN A 135 21.59 -11.39 0.37
CA GLN A 135 21.60 -10.59 1.60
C GLN A 135 20.36 -9.70 1.71
N MET A 136 19.95 -9.05 0.62
CA MET A 136 18.73 -8.24 0.57
C MET A 136 17.48 -9.10 0.82
N LEU A 137 17.41 -10.27 0.18
CA LEU A 137 16.30 -11.21 0.35
C LEU A 137 16.22 -11.72 1.79
N ARG A 138 17.36 -12.09 2.39
CA ARG A 138 17.44 -12.46 3.82
C ARG A 138 16.98 -11.33 4.72
N ASN A 139 17.40 -10.09 4.46
CA ASN A 139 16.97 -8.93 5.23
C ASN A 139 15.46 -8.75 5.16
N LYS A 140 14.88 -8.88 3.96
CA LYS A 140 13.43 -8.80 3.72
C LYS A 140 12.69 -9.95 4.41
N ASN A 141 13.15 -11.19 4.30
CA ASN A 141 12.54 -12.38 4.90
C ASN A 141 12.66 -12.45 6.43
N ARG A 142 13.33 -11.48 7.06
CA ARG A 142 13.19 -11.28 8.50
C ARG A 142 11.83 -10.71 8.86
N TYR A 143 11.02 -10.30 7.88
CA TYR A 143 9.79 -9.56 8.07
C TYR A 143 8.63 -10.22 7.33
N MET A 144 7.49 -10.37 7.99
CA MET A 144 6.24 -10.87 7.39
C MET A 144 5.04 -9.99 7.77
N VAL A 145 3.98 -10.03 6.96
CA VAL A 145 2.70 -9.42 7.31
C VAL A 145 1.94 -10.36 8.26
N ALA A 146 1.86 -9.97 9.54
CA ALA A 146 0.96 -10.60 10.49
C ALA A 146 -0.47 -10.16 10.23
N ARG A 147 -1.29 -11.05 9.65
CA ARG A 147 -2.73 -10.85 9.55
C ARG A 147 -3.36 -10.92 10.94
N ALA A 148 -3.69 -9.77 11.52
CA ALA A 148 -4.57 -9.74 12.67
C ALA A 148 -6.01 -10.03 12.22
N LYS A 149 -6.80 -10.71 13.07
CA LYS A 149 -8.26 -10.70 12.90
C LYS A 149 -8.69 -9.23 12.92
N SER A 150 -9.35 -8.81 11.85
CA SER A 150 -9.77 -7.42 11.71
C SER A 150 -10.96 -7.16 12.62
N GLU A 151 -10.71 -6.57 13.79
CA GLU A 151 -11.76 -5.98 14.65
C GLU A 151 -12.25 -4.63 14.10
N PHE A 152 -11.96 -4.32 12.84
CA PHE A 152 -12.28 -3.04 12.21
C PHE A 152 -13.76 -2.71 12.31
N HIS A 153 -14.63 -3.69 12.05
CA HIS A 153 -16.08 -3.54 12.16
C HIS A 153 -16.51 -3.26 13.62
N CYS A 154 -15.93 -3.98 14.58
CA CYS A 154 -16.19 -3.77 16.01
C CYS A 154 -15.70 -2.39 16.47
N SER A 155 -14.51 -1.97 16.03
CA SER A 155 -13.90 -0.68 16.38
C SER A 155 -14.70 0.50 15.84
N VAL A 156 -15.24 0.38 14.62
CA VAL A 156 -16.15 1.39 14.08
C VAL A 156 -17.49 1.38 14.79
N CYS A 157 -18.05 0.21 15.07
CA CYS A 157 -19.29 0.08 15.84
C CYS A 157 -19.14 0.77 17.21
N GLU A 158 -18.10 0.40 17.97
CA GLU A 158 -17.81 1.00 19.26
C GLU A 158 -17.67 2.52 19.15
N ALA A 159 -16.90 3.01 18.18
CA ALA A 159 -16.70 4.44 18.02
C ALA A 159 -18.00 5.18 17.63
N LEU A 160 -18.89 4.58 16.82
CA LEU A 160 -20.20 5.16 16.48
C LEU A 160 -21.07 5.33 17.74
N HIS A 161 -20.93 4.42 18.69
CA HIS A 161 -21.75 4.38 19.91
C HIS A 161 -21.13 5.15 21.09
N THR A 162 -19.81 5.31 21.14
CA THR A 162 -19.09 5.90 22.30
C THR A 162 -18.55 7.31 22.05
N ARG A 163 -18.17 7.66 20.81
CA ARG A 163 -17.52 8.96 20.50
C ARG A 163 -18.55 10.00 20.04
N ARG A 164 -19.11 10.75 20.99
CA ARG A 164 -20.17 11.75 20.72
C ARG A 164 -19.71 13.09 20.10
N HIS A 165 -18.41 13.42 20.12
CA HIS A 165 -17.93 14.78 19.83
C HIS A 165 -16.77 14.94 18.82
N VAL A 166 -16.35 13.89 18.12
CA VAL A 166 -15.32 14.04 17.07
C VAL A 166 -16.00 14.43 15.77
N GLN A 167 -15.86 15.70 15.36
CA GLN A 167 -16.36 16.19 14.08
C GLN A 167 -15.22 16.79 13.26
N SER A 168 -14.88 16.13 12.15
CA SER A 168 -14.15 16.72 11.03
C SER A 168 -14.99 16.50 9.78
N VAL A 169 -15.51 17.59 9.21
CA VAL A 169 -16.27 17.52 7.96
C VAL A 169 -15.30 17.81 6.82
N VAL A 170 -15.14 16.85 5.91
CA VAL A 170 -14.47 17.06 4.63
C VAL A 170 -15.56 17.40 3.61
N PRO A 171 -15.71 18.68 3.21
CA PRO A 171 -16.83 19.11 2.37
C PRO A 171 -16.74 18.54 0.94
N ASP A 172 -15.52 18.31 0.45
CA ASP A 172 -15.26 17.66 -0.82
C ASP A 172 -14.27 16.52 -0.60
N TYR A 173 -14.84 15.33 -0.40
CA TYR A 173 -14.11 14.09 -0.18
C TYR A 173 -13.16 13.76 -1.32
N TYR A 174 -13.62 13.92 -2.58
CA TYR A 174 -12.81 13.54 -3.73
C TYR A 174 -11.61 14.46 -3.84
N ARG A 175 -11.83 15.77 -3.69
CA ARG A 175 -10.75 16.75 -3.66
C ARG A 175 -9.78 16.49 -2.52
N TRP A 176 -10.25 16.19 -1.32
CA TRP A 176 -9.36 15.84 -0.20
C TRP A 176 -8.53 14.58 -0.51
N LEU A 177 -9.17 13.54 -1.03
CA LEU A 177 -8.51 12.26 -1.33
C LEU A 177 -7.40 12.43 -2.36
N VAL A 178 -7.66 13.20 -3.42
CA VAL A 178 -6.68 13.43 -4.50
C VAL A 178 -5.80 14.66 -4.27
N SER A 179 -6.03 15.45 -3.21
CA SER A 179 -5.25 16.66 -2.95
C SER A 179 -3.78 16.38 -2.66
N HIS A 180 -3.49 15.15 -2.27
CA HIS A 180 -2.13 14.67 -2.03
C HIS A 180 -1.62 13.77 -3.17
N CYS A 181 -2.29 13.81 -4.32
CA CYS A 181 -1.91 13.07 -5.52
C CYS A 181 -1.42 14.01 -6.61
N TRP A 182 -0.47 13.54 -7.41
CA TRP A 182 0.04 14.24 -8.58
C TRP A 182 0.15 13.30 -9.76
N LYS A 183 0.30 13.87 -10.96
CA LYS A 183 0.67 13.09 -12.13
C LYS A 183 2.16 12.74 -12.04
N PRO A 184 2.57 11.53 -12.41
CA PRO A 184 3.99 11.25 -12.59
C PRO A 184 4.57 12.27 -13.57
N ASP A 185 5.70 12.85 -13.19
CA ASP A 185 6.52 13.78 -13.97
C ASP A 185 7.70 13.06 -14.65
N ASP A 186 7.87 11.78 -14.34
CA ASP A 186 8.72 10.80 -14.99
C ASP A 186 7.91 9.95 -15.99
N LEU A 187 8.06 10.28 -17.27
CA LEU A 187 7.76 9.55 -18.53
C LEU A 187 7.23 10.51 -19.60
#